data_AF-A0A0F9AWA6-F1
#
_entry.id   AF-A0A0F9AWA6-F1
#
_cell.length_a   1.000
_cell.length_b   1.000
_cell.length_c   1.000
_cell.angle_alpha   90.00
_cell.angle_beta   90.00
_cell.angle_gamma   90.00
#
_symmetry.space_group_name_H-M   'P 1'
#
loop_
_entity.id
_entity.type
_entity.pdbx_description
1 polymer ?
#
loop_
_entity_poly.entity_id
_entity_poly.type
_entity_poly.pdbx_seq_one_letter_code
_entity_poly.pdbx_strand_id
1 'polypeptide(L)' 'MKDGTPDIDPVESQEWQEAIEDVIARDGADRAHYLLDKAVQQARAAGATLPFSATTPYQNTIPADDRLEIPGDSEMEWRI' A
#
# COMPACT_ATOMS: atom_id res chain seq x y z
N MET A 1 -7.26 -8.52 17.78
CA MET A 1 -6.05 -9.23 18.24
C MET A 1 -4.90 -8.27 18.06
N LYS A 2 -4.37 -7.73 19.15
CA LYS A 2 -3.13 -6.94 19.10
C LYS A 2 -2.02 -7.95 19.31
N ASP A 3 -1.32 -8.33 18.24
CA ASP A 3 -0.03 -9.02 18.37
C ASP A 3 0.95 -8.00 18.94
N GLY A 4 0.93 -7.89 20.27
CA GLY A 4 1.80 -7.02 21.05
C GLY A 4 3.14 -7.69 21.31
N THR A 5 3.82 -8.13 20.25
CA THR A 5 5.25 -8.43 20.37
C THR A 5 5.96 -7.08 20.43
N PRO A 6 6.69 -6.76 21.53
CA PRO A 6 7.50 -5.57 21.54
C PRO A 6 8.50 -5.68 20.40
N ASP A 7 8.62 -4.59 19.65
CA ASP A 7 9.60 -4.48 18.59
C ASP A 7 10.98 -4.81 19.16
N ILE A 8 11.61 -5.86 18.61
CA ILE A 8 12.87 -6.40 19.13
C ILE A 8 14.03 -5.46 18.82
N ASP A 9 13.91 -4.67 17.76
CA ASP A 9 14.87 -3.68 17.33
C ASP A 9 14.13 -2.49 16.68
N PRO A 10 13.74 -1.49 17.49
CA PRO A 10 13.03 -0.31 16.98
C PRO A 10 13.88 0.56 16.05
N VAL A 11 15.22 0.45 16.11
CA VAL A 11 16.10 1.20 15.20
C VAL A 11 16.04 0.57 13.82
N GLU A 12 16.18 -0.76 13.73
CA GLU A 12 16.01 -1.46 12.46
C GLU A 12 14.64 -1.17 11.84
N SER A 13 13.56 -1.29 12.62
CA SER A 13 12.20 -0.98 12.14
C SER A 13 12.06 0.46 11.63
N GLN A 14 12.73 1.42 12.26
CA GLN A 14 12.75 2.80 11.81
C GLN A 14 13.52 2.96 10.50
N GLU A 15 14.71 2.36 10.38
CA GLU A 15 15.52 2.40 9.15
C GLU A 15 14.76 1.80 7.95
N TRP A 16 13.99 0.72 8.16
CA TRP A 16 13.13 0.16 7.13
C TRP A 16 11.99 1.10 6.71
N GLN A 17 11.38 1.81 7.66
CA GLN A 17 10.34 2.81 7.36
C GLN A 17 10.89 3.98 6.55
N GLU A 18 12.03 4.53 6.98
CA GLU A 18 12.72 5.63 6.29
C GLU A 18 13.14 5.21 4.87
N ALA A 19 13.65 3.99 4.69
CA ALA A 19 14.01 3.48 3.37
C ALA A 19 12.80 3.37 2.42
N ILE A 20 11.63 2.96 2.94
CA ILE A 20 10.40 2.90 2.14
C ILE A 20 9.92 4.31 1.77
N GLU A 21 9.96 5.25 2.72
CA GLU A 21 9.59 6.64 2.47
C GLU A 21 10.48 7.28 1.40
N ASP A 22 11.79 7.05 1.47
CA ASP A 22 12.75 7.53 0.48
C ASP A 22 12.46 6.98 -0.92
N VAL A 23 12.14 5.69 -1.04
CA VAL A 23 11.76 5.10 -2.33
C VAL A 23 10.47 5.73 -2.88
N ILE A 24 9.46 5.93 -2.02
CA ILE A 24 8.21 6.57 -2.43
C ILE A 24 8.47 8.00 -2.92
N ALA A 25 9.30 8.75 -2.20
CA ALA A 25 9.63 10.14 -2.54
C ALA A 25 10.44 10.26 -3.84
N ARG A 26 11.33 9.30 -4.13
CA ARG A 26 12.26 9.36 -5.26
C ARG A 26 11.74 8.68 -6.52
N ASP A 27 11.18 7.48 -6.36
CA ASP A 27 10.82 6.57 -7.45
C ASP A 27 9.31 6.28 -7.53
N GLY A 28 8.54 6.75 -6.54
CA GLY A 28 7.08 6.65 -6.52
C GLY A 28 6.52 5.37 -5.87
N ALA A 29 5.20 5.38 -5.70
CA ALA A 29 4.47 4.32 -4.99
C ALA A 29 4.55 2.94 -5.68
N ASP A 30 4.53 2.91 -7.02
CA ASP A 30 4.61 1.65 -7.78
C ASP A 30 5.93 0.92 -7.54
N ARG A 31 7.03 1.69 -7.46
CA ARG A 31 8.35 1.12 -7.17
C ARG A 31 8.43 0.58 -5.75
N ALA A 32 7.91 1.32 -4.77
CA ALA A 32 7.84 0.86 -3.38
C ALA A 32 7.02 -0.43 -3.26
N HIS A 33 5.86 -0.49 -3.93
CA HIS A 33 5.01 -1.69 -3.97
C HIS A 33 5.76 -2.90 -4.53
N TYR A 34 6.47 -2.73 -5.65
CA TYR A 34 7.28 -3.78 -6.24
C TYR A 34 8.35 -4.33 -5.28
N LEU A 35 9.05 -3.46 -4.56
CA LEU A 35 10.10 -3.87 -3.62
C LEU A 35 9.53 -4.60 -2.40
N LEU A 36 8.39 -4.13 -1.87
CA LEU A 36 7.70 -4.78 -0.77
C LEU A 36 7.20 -6.17 -1.15
N ASP A 37 6.62 -6.34 -2.35
CA ASP A 37 6.20 -7.64 -2.84
C ASP A 37 7.39 -8.62 -2.95
N LYS A 38 8.56 -8.14 -3.41
CA LYS A 38 9.79 -8.93 -3.42
C LYS A 38 10.27 -9.33 -2.02
N ALA A 39 10.24 -8.42 -1.06
CA ALA A 39 10.62 -8.71 0.32
C ALA A 39 9.68 -9.76 0.95
N VAL A 40 8.37 -9.63 0.72
CA VAL A 40 7.36 -10.60 1.17
C VAL A 40 7.58 -11.97 0.52
N GLN A 41 7.86 -12.02 -0.78
CA GLN A 41 8.18 -13.27 -1.48
C GLN A 41 9.42 -13.94 -0.89
N GLN A 42 10.48 -13.17 -0.59
CA GLN A 42 11.70 -13.70 0.03
C GLN A 42 11.42 -14.24 1.44
N ALA A 43 10.66 -13.52 2.26
CA ALA A 43 10.29 -13.97 3.60
C ALA A 43 9.46 -15.27 3.56
N ARG A 44 8.50 -15.37 2.64
CA ARG A 44 7.73 -16.62 2.41
C ARG A 44 8.64 -17.77 1.99
N ALA A 45 9.58 -17.53 1.08
CA ALA A 45 10.54 -18.54 0.64
C ALA A 45 11.46 -19.01 1.79
N ALA A 46 11.74 -18.13 2.76
CA ALA A 46 12.48 -18.46 3.98
C ALA A 46 11.62 -19.16 5.06
N GLY A 47 10.33 -19.43 4.79
CA GLY A 47 9.43 -20.15 5.71
C GLY A 47 8.63 -19.25 6.65
N ALA A 48 8.63 -17.92 6.46
CA ALA A 48 7.80 -17.04 7.25
C ALA A 48 6.30 -17.21 6.90
N THR A 49 5.48 -17.48 7.92
CA THR A 49 4.02 -17.51 7.78
C THR A 49 3.48 -16.10 7.87
N LEU A 50 3.36 -15.43 6.72
CA LEU A 50 2.73 -14.12 6.62
C LEU A 50 1.25 -14.30 6.29
N PRO A 51 0.31 -13.77 7.10
CA PRO A 51 -1.10 -13.80 6.75
C PRO A 51 -1.29 -13.09 5.40
N PHE A 52 -1.98 -13.75 4.47
CA PHE A 52 -2.36 -13.14 3.21
C PHE A 52 -3.43 -12.08 3.51
N SER A 53 -3.07 -10.80 3.38
CA SER A 53 -4.04 -9.71 3.45
C SER A 53 -4.51 -9.40 2.03
N ALA A 54 -5.67 -9.95 1.65
CA ALA A 54 -6.30 -9.71 0.34
C ALA A 54 -6.87 -8.28 0.19
N THR A 55 -6.78 -7.47 1.24
CA THR A 55 -7.37 -6.13 1.29
C THR A 55 -6.43 -5.11 0.68
N THR A 56 -6.89 -4.49 -0.40
CA THR A 56 -6.40 -3.18 -0.82
C THR A 56 -6.68 -2.16 0.28
N PRO A 57 -5.87 -1.09 0.40
CA PRO A 57 -6.19 0.01 1.30
C PRO A 57 -7.62 0.50 1.06
N TYR A 58 -8.32 0.94 2.11
CA TYR A 58 -9.65 1.53 1.99
C TYR A 58 -9.56 2.95 1.43
N GLN A 59 -9.13 3.05 0.18
CA GLN A 59 -9.04 4.27 -0.59
C GLN A 59 -9.38 3.97 -2.05
N ASN A 60 -9.86 4.98 -2.78
CA ASN A 60 -10.08 4.83 -4.22
C ASN A 60 -8.76 4.51 -4.91
N THR A 61 -8.76 3.45 -5.72
CA THR A 61 -7.59 3.02 -6.51
C THR A 61 -7.30 3.95 -7.68
N ILE A 62 -8.25 4.82 -8.05
CA ILE A 62 -8.10 5.83 -9.11
C ILE A 62 -7.91 7.22 -8.45
N PRO A 63 -6.72 7.83 -8.60
CA PRO A 63 -6.46 9.22 -8.19
C PRO A 63 -7.46 10.19 -8.81
N ALA A 64 -7.68 11.35 -8.18
CA ALA A 64 -8.62 12.34 -8.71
C ALA A 64 -8.26 12.81 -10.13
N ASP A 65 -6.96 12.96 -10.40
CA ASP A 65 -6.43 13.45 -11.68
C ASP A 65 -6.53 12.41 -12.81
N ASP A 66 -6.67 11.12 -12.46
CA ASP A 66 -6.82 10.01 -13.40
C ASP A 66 -8.30 9.62 -13.62
N ARG A 67 -9.24 10.35 -13.00
CA ARG A 67 -10.67 10.07 -13.20
C ARG A 67 -11.08 10.52 -14.59
N LEU A 68 -11.72 9.60 -15.31
CA LEU A 68 -12.36 9.90 -16.58
C LEU A 68 -13.57 10.83 -16.37
N GLU A 69 -13.86 11.65 -17.37
CA GLU A 69 -15.11 12.40 -17.42
C GLU A 69 -16.29 11.43 -17.38
N ILE A 70 -17.27 11.71 -16.51
CA ILE A 70 -18.47 10.87 -16.39
C ILE A 70 -19.38 11.21 -17.57
N PRO A 71 -19.72 10.25 -18.45
CA PRO A 71 -20.65 10.50 -19.53
C PRO A 71 -22.08 10.62 -18.98
N GLY A 72 -22.77 11.72 -19.30
CA GLY A 72 -24.16 11.97 -18.89
C GLY A 72 -24.37 13.36 -18.29
N ASP A 73 -25.64 13.73 -18.04
CA ASP A 73 -25.98 14.98 -17.37
C ASP A 73 -26.18 14.71 -15.87
N SER A 74 -25.21 15.14 -15.06
CA SER A 74 -25.24 14.92 -13.61
C SER A 74 -26.42 15.62 -12.91
N GLU A 75 -26.92 16.74 -13.45
CA GLU A 75 -28.09 17.42 -12.90
C GLU A 75 -29.37 16.62 -13.16
N MET A 76 -29.48 16.02 -14.35
CA MET A 76 -30.62 15.17 -14.69
C MET A 76 -30.66 13.94 -13.78
N GLU A 77 -29.53 13.26 -13.59
CA GLU A 77 -29.44 12.04 -12.76
C GLU A 77 -29.71 12.29 -11.27
N TRP A 78 -29.42 13.48 -10.74
CA TRP A 78 -29.73 13.82 -9.33
C TRP A 78 -31.23 14.02 -9.09
N ARG A 79 -31.98 14.46 -10.12
CA ARG A 79 -33.39 14.86 -9.97
C ARG A 79 -34.37 13.68 -9.95
N ILE A 80 -33.95 12.48 -10.36
CA ILE A 80 -34.77 11.26 -10.48
C ILE A 80 -34.67 10.44 -9.18
#